data_AF-A0A955HV94-F1
#
_entry.id   AF-A0A955HV94-F1
#
_cell.length_a   1.000
_cell.length_b   1.000
_cell.length_c   1.000
_cell.angle_alpha   90.00
_cell.angle_beta   90.00
_cell.angle_gamma   90.00
#
_symmetry.space_group_name_H-M   'P 1'
#
loop_
_entity.id
_entity.type
_entity.pdbx_description
1 polymer ?
#
loop_
_entity_poly.entity_id
_entity_poly.type
_entity_poly.pdbx_seq_one_letter_code
_entity_poly.pdbx_strand_id
1 'polypeptide(L)'
;MKLKGKLMKKKSNRFPLILGIVAILGLLAWAGLRMQHGDTVAETKKANEIAELVATMEANPNKDSQAYKEAQQKFCLLTARSAQEREQAVVNIQKFLGSSDMPVEFLCSRFNGKPDDSGTDYTNPASEHYSAGGFGFTVDPNTNYIVEVGEAERRWGTNDDDSRWFDPQPEYDNTPRYTTAEAIRPVAEQFMTKHQDILGVDITQMTYEFQGTKPGNFFVRWVDYEDPHTEEYEQCGDVGHDLETAYQRADGVWCASIKNTRYPTVSLTITQGGQVIVYDNDGWEIEKL
;
A
#
# COMPACT_ATOMS: atom_id res chain seq x y z
N MET A 1 28.28 -93.18 20.55
CA MET A 1 27.20 -93.20 19.54
C MET A 1 25.91 -92.76 20.21
N LYS A 2 25.10 -91.93 19.53
CA LYS A 2 23.87 -91.22 19.96
C LYS A 2 24.03 -89.89 20.72
N LEU A 3 24.02 -88.82 19.93
CA LEU A 3 23.51 -87.49 20.27
C LEU A 3 22.10 -87.57 20.89
N LYS A 4 21.86 -86.80 21.95
CA LYS A 4 20.53 -86.28 22.29
C LYS A 4 20.65 -84.78 22.55
N GLY A 5 20.21 -83.99 21.57
CA GLY A 5 20.00 -82.56 21.74
C GLY A 5 18.77 -82.28 22.59
N LYS A 6 18.85 -81.22 23.40
CA LYS A 6 17.68 -80.58 24.02
C LYS A 6 17.74 -79.09 23.69
N LEU A 7 16.83 -78.68 22.82
CA LEU A 7 16.58 -77.31 22.41
C LEU A 7 15.88 -76.57 23.58
N MET A 8 16.45 -75.48 24.08
CA MET A 8 15.78 -74.55 25.00
C MET A 8 15.48 -73.25 24.26
N LYS A 9 14.17 -72.97 24.12
CA LYS A 9 13.55 -71.82 23.46
C LYS A 9 13.84 -70.53 24.24
N LYS A 10 14.43 -69.52 23.58
CA LYS A 10 14.60 -68.16 24.11
C LYS A 10 13.27 -67.40 23.93
N LYS A 11 12.58 -67.05 25.03
CA LYS A 11 11.40 -66.18 25.00
C LYS A 11 11.83 -64.74 24.67
N SER A 12 11.32 -64.21 23.57
CA SER A 12 11.47 -62.82 23.15
C SER A 12 10.40 -61.95 23.84
N ASN A 13 10.80 -61.09 24.76
CA ASN A 13 9.98 -59.98 25.26
C ASN A 13 10.22 -58.75 24.37
N ARG A 14 9.34 -58.52 23.38
CA ARG A 14 9.31 -57.30 22.56
C ARG A 14 7.90 -56.73 22.52
N PHE A 15 7.41 -56.22 23.65
CA PHE A 15 6.18 -55.42 23.74
C PHE A 15 6.34 -54.48 24.95
N PRO A 16 7.02 -53.33 24.78
CA PRO A 16 6.30 -52.07 25.05
C PRO A 16 6.70 -50.88 24.16
N LEU A 17 7.61 -51.02 23.19
CA LEU A 17 8.13 -49.85 22.44
C LEU A 17 7.18 -49.32 21.34
N ILE A 18 6.33 -50.20 20.77
CA ILE A 18 5.45 -49.84 19.65
C ILE A 18 4.25 -48.99 20.10
N LEU A 19 3.78 -49.16 21.35
CA LEU A 19 2.65 -48.40 21.89
C LEU A 19 2.99 -46.93 22.22
N GLY A 20 4.23 -46.64 22.64
CA GLY A 20 4.67 -45.27 22.91
C GLY A 20 4.77 -44.40 21.66
N ILE A 21 5.20 -44.97 20.53
CA ILE A 21 5.37 -44.25 19.26
C ILE A 21 4.00 -43.91 18.64
N VAL A 22 3.01 -44.80 18.73
CA VAL A 22 1.64 -44.54 18.24
C VAL A 22 0.95 -43.45 19.05
N ALA A 23 1.18 -43.37 20.37
CA ALA A 23 0.61 -42.31 21.21
C ALA A 23 1.21 -40.92 20.91
N ILE A 24 2.52 -40.84 20.65
CA ILE A 24 3.20 -39.58 20.28
C ILE A 24 2.80 -39.11 18.87
N LEU A 25 2.71 -40.03 17.90
CA LEU A 25 2.20 -39.70 16.56
C LEU A 25 0.72 -39.32 16.58
N GLY A 26 -0.09 -39.94 17.44
CA GLY A 26 -1.49 -39.58 17.64
C GLY A 26 -1.66 -38.18 18.25
N LEU A 27 -0.82 -37.80 19.22
CA LEU A 27 -0.82 -36.46 19.82
C LEU A 27 -0.31 -35.39 18.84
N LEU A 28 0.72 -35.69 18.04
CA LEU A 28 1.20 -34.79 16.99
C LEU A 28 0.18 -34.63 15.85
N ALA A 29 -0.52 -35.69 15.47
CA ALA A 29 -1.61 -35.62 14.49
C ALA A 29 -2.83 -34.85 15.04
N TRP A 30 -3.18 -35.02 16.31
CA TRP A 30 -4.25 -34.25 16.96
C TRP A 30 -3.90 -32.77 17.13
N ALA A 31 -2.64 -32.45 17.45
CA ALA A 31 -2.15 -31.07 17.52
C ALA A 31 -2.11 -30.43 16.12
N GLY A 32 -1.65 -31.15 15.10
CA GLY A 32 -1.66 -30.70 13.70
C GLY A 32 -3.07 -30.47 13.14
N LEU A 33 -4.03 -31.37 13.42
CA LEU A 33 -5.42 -31.16 13.01
C LEU A 33 -6.10 -30.00 13.76
N ARG A 34 -5.78 -29.78 15.05
CA ARG A 34 -6.33 -28.64 15.82
C ARG A 34 -5.77 -27.29 15.38
N MET A 35 -4.49 -27.23 15.01
CA MET A 35 -3.90 -26.01 14.44
C MET A 35 -4.54 -25.70 13.08
N GLN A 36 -4.62 -26.68 12.17
CA GLN A 36 -5.25 -26.46 10.85
C GLN A 36 -6.74 -26.10 10.91
N HIS A 37 -7.52 -26.69 11.83
CA HIS A 37 -8.95 -26.33 12.01
C HIS A 37 -9.13 -24.99 12.73
N GLY A 38 -8.21 -24.60 13.61
CA GLY A 38 -8.25 -23.32 14.31
C GLY A 38 -8.03 -22.15 13.35
N ASP A 39 -7.05 -22.29 12.46
CA ASP A 39 -6.67 -21.24 11.50
C ASP A 39 -7.76 -21.05 10.43
N THR A 40 -8.32 -22.13 9.88
CA THR A 40 -9.42 -22.04 8.88
C THR A 40 -10.71 -21.44 9.45
N VAL A 41 -11.05 -21.72 10.71
CA VAL A 41 -12.24 -21.12 11.36
C VAL A 41 -12.02 -19.63 11.63
N ALA A 42 -10.82 -19.22 12.03
CA ALA A 42 -10.48 -17.82 12.24
C ALA A 42 -10.49 -17.02 10.92
N GLU A 43 -9.92 -17.58 9.85
CA GLU A 43 -9.95 -16.98 8.51
C GLU A 43 -11.37 -16.84 7.97
N THR A 44 -12.20 -17.89 8.11
CA THR A 44 -13.60 -17.84 7.68
C THR A 44 -14.39 -16.79 8.45
N LYS A 45 -14.16 -16.68 9.77
CA LYS A 45 -14.81 -15.65 10.59
C LYS A 45 -14.40 -14.25 10.15
N LYS A 46 -13.11 -14.03 9.91
CA LYS A 46 -12.59 -12.74 9.42
C LYS A 46 -13.22 -12.37 8.07
N ALA A 47 -13.29 -13.31 7.13
CA ALA A 47 -13.89 -13.09 5.82
C ALA A 47 -15.39 -12.72 5.91
N ASN A 48 -16.15 -13.40 6.77
CA ASN A 48 -17.56 -13.07 7.00
C ASN A 48 -17.74 -11.67 7.60
N GLU A 49 -16.91 -11.31 8.59
CA GLU A 49 -16.96 -9.99 9.22
C GLU A 49 -16.60 -8.88 8.22
N ILE A 50 -15.62 -9.10 7.35
CA ILE A 50 -15.31 -8.17 6.26
C ILE A 50 -16.52 -8.02 5.32
N ALA A 51 -17.14 -9.11 4.89
CA ALA A 51 -18.29 -9.06 3.99
C ALA A 51 -19.48 -8.30 4.60
N GLU A 52 -19.74 -8.47 5.90
CA GLU A 52 -20.79 -7.72 6.63
C GLU A 52 -20.49 -6.22 6.70
N LEU A 53 -19.22 -5.84 6.92
CA LEU A 53 -18.80 -4.43 6.94
C LEU A 53 -18.93 -3.79 5.56
N VAL A 54 -18.54 -4.50 4.49
CA VAL A 54 -18.69 -4.05 3.11
C VAL A 54 -20.17 -3.85 2.77
N ALA A 55 -21.04 -4.83 3.07
CA ALA A 55 -22.47 -4.72 2.85
C ALA A 55 -23.10 -3.55 3.64
N THR A 56 -22.60 -3.27 4.85
CA THR A 56 -23.04 -2.11 5.65
C THR A 56 -22.66 -0.80 4.97
N MET A 57 -21.44 -0.68 4.45
CA MET A 57 -20.98 0.51 3.72
C MET A 57 -21.75 0.70 2.41
N GLU A 58 -22.06 -0.37 1.67
CA GLU A 58 -22.87 -0.33 0.44
C GLU A 58 -24.32 0.09 0.70
N ALA A 59 -24.92 -0.42 1.78
CA ALA A 59 -26.28 -0.04 2.19
C ALA A 59 -26.36 1.42 2.70
N ASN A 60 -25.23 2.01 3.10
CA ASN A 60 -25.13 3.37 3.61
C ASN A 60 -24.14 4.20 2.77
N PRO A 61 -24.47 4.54 1.51
CA PRO A 61 -23.51 5.20 0.59
C PRO A 61 -23.11 6.61 1.04
N ASN A 62 -23.81 7.20 2.00
CA ASN A 62 -23.41 8.45 2.61
C ASN A 62 -22.18 8.25 3.54
N LYS A 63 -21.00 8.62 3.03
CA LYS A 63 -19.72 8.53 3.74
C LYS A 63 -19.66 9.37 5.02
N ASP A 64 -20.52 10.37 5.16
CA ASP A 64 -20.60 11.19 6.37
C ASP A 64 -21.44 10.57 7.48
N SER A 65 -22.21 9.52 7.18
CA SER A 65 -23.02 8.83 8.17
C SER A 65 -22.15 8.11 9.20
N GLN A 66 -22.60 8.11 10.45
CA GLN A 66 -21.92 7.40 11.54
C GLN A 66 -21.81 5.89 11.24
N ALA A 67 -22.84 5.28 10.67
CA ALA A 67 -22.84 3.88 10.29
C ALA A 67 -21.74 3.55 9.27
N TYR A 68 -21.55 4.39 8.25
CA TYR A 68 -20.46 4.21 7.29
C TYR A 68 -19.09 4.36 7.95
N LYS A 69 -18.89 5.42 8.75
CA LYS A 69 -17.61 5.70 9.42
C LYS A 69 -17.19 4.59 10.38
N GLU A 70 -18.11 4.08 11.19
CA GLU A 70 -17.83 2.97 12.11
C GLU A 70 -17.54 1.65 11.38
N ALA A 71 -18.29 1.37 10.30
CA ALA A 71 -18.04 0.19 9.47
C ALA A 71 -16.67 0.28 8.78
N GLN A 72 -16.35 1.43 8.21
CA GLN A 72 -15.07 1.69 7.56
C GLN A 72 -13.91 1.56 8.55
N GLN A 73 -14.00 2.15 9.74
CA GLN A 73 -12.95 2.06 10.75
C GLN A 73 -12.68 0.61 11.16
N LYS A 74 -13.73 -0.17 11.41
CA LYS A 74 -13.59 -1.60 11.72
C LYS A 74 -12.98 -2.37 10.56
N PHE A 75 -13.42 -2.09 9.34
CA PHE A 75 -12.88 -2.71 8.14
C PHE A 75 -11.37 -2.43 8.04
N CYS A 76 -10.95 -1.17 8.13
CA CYS A 76 -9.56 -0.77 8.05
C CYS A 76 -8.68 -1.46 9.10
N LEU A 77 -9.15 -1.57 10.36
CA LEU A 77 -8.43 -2.27 11.42
C LEU A 77 -8.35 -3.78 11.18
N LEU A 78 -9.42 -4.39 10.67
CA LEU A 78 -9.49 -5.83 10.42
C LEU A 78 -8.62 -6.26 9.24
N THR A 79 -8.51 -5.42 8.22
CA THR A 79 -7.74 -5.69 6.99
C THR A 79 -6.32 -5.15 7.03
N ALA A 80 -5.92 -4.44 8.10
CA ALA A 80 -4.55 -3.96 8.25
C ALA A 80 -3.55 -5.11 8.35
N ARG A 81 -2.33 -4.88 7.84
CA ARG A 81 -1.18 -5.70 8.19
C ARG A 81 -0.89 -5.62 9.69
N SER A 82 -0.18 -6.62 10.21
CA SER A 82 0.19 -6.63 11.63
C SER A 82 1.00 -5.39 12.01
N ALA A 83 0.96 -5.01 13.29
CA ALA A 83 1.75 -3.87 13.77
C ALA A 83 3.25 -4.04 13.51
N GLN A 84 3.75 -5.28 13.56
CA GLN A 84 5.15 -5.61 13.26
C GLN A 84 5.50 -5.35 11.79
N GLU A 85 4.62 -5.71 10.85
CA GLU A 85 4.84 -5.47 9.42
C GLU A 85 4.78 -3.98 9.07
N ARG A 86 4.00 -3.20 9.84
CA ARG A 86 3.86 -1.75 9.64
C ARG A 86 4.92 -0.91 10.35
N GLU A 87 5.74 -1.52 11.22
CA GLU A 87 6.76 -0.80 12.00
C GLU A 87 7.76 -0.07 11.09
N GLN A 88 8.18 -0.70 10.00
CA GLN A 88 9.12 -0.08 9.06
C GLN A 88 8.50 1.12 8.34
N ALA A 89 7.20 1.06 7.99
CA ALA A 89 6.49 2.21 7.41
C ALA A 89 6.46 3.39 8.37
N VAL A 90 6.19 3.14 9.66
CA VAL A 90 6.21 4.16 10.72
C VAL A 90 7.60 4.82 10.83
N VAL A 91 8.66 4.01 10.87
CA VAL A 91 10.04 4.51 10.94
C VAL A 91 10.40 5.34 9.70
N ASN A 92 9.98 4.90 8.50
CA ASN A 92 10.22 5.61 7.26
C ASN A 92 9.53 6.98 7.24
N ILE A 93 8.28 7.06 7.70
CA ILE A 93 7.51 8.30 7.83
C ILE A 93 8.16 9.27 8.83
N GLN A 94 8.58 8.76 9.99
CA GLN A 94 9.30 9.54 10.99
C GLN A 94 10.62 10.09 10.44
N LYS A 95 11.35 9.26 9.67
CA LYS A 95 12.58 9.69 8.98
C LYS A 95 12.31 10.78 7.95
N PHE A 96 11.27 10.64 7.13
CA PHE A 96 10.86 11.65 6.15
C PHE A 96 10.58 13.00 6.82
N LEU A 97 9.86 12.98 7.95
CA LEU A 97 9.52 14.18 8.73
C LEU A 97 10.70 14.70 9.57
N GLY A 98 11.83 13.99 9.62
CA GLY A 98 13.00 14.37 10.41
C GLY A 98 12.77 14.30 11.93
N SER A 99 11.80 13.50 12.39
CA SER A 99 11.45 13.37 13.82
C SER A 99 11.12 11.92 14.17
N SER A 100 11.97 11.28 14.99
CA SER A 100 11.79 9.90 15.46
C SER A 100 10.61 9.72 16.40
N ASP A 101 10.13 10.80 17.00
CA ASP A 101 9.09 10.76 18.04
C ASP A 101 7.73 11.22 17.47
N MET A 102 7.66 11.49 16.16
CA MET A 102 6.42 11.90 15.52
C MET A 102 5.37 10.78 15.63
N PRO A 103 4.19 11.06 16.19
CA PRO A 103 3.09 10.10 16.18
C PRO A 103 2.64 9.83 14.74
N VAL A 104 2.61 8.56 14.36
CA VAL A 104 2.13 8.10 13.05
C VAL A 104 0.86 7.29 13.26
N GLU A 105 -0.24 7.75 12.67
CA GLU A 105 -1.54 7.07 12.69
C GLU A 105 -1.70 6.28 11.38
N PHE A 106 -2.02 4.98 11.48
CA PHE A 106 -2.49 4.23 10.33
C PHE A 106 -3.97 4.50 10.12
N LEU A 107 -4.34 4.87 8.89
CA LEU A 107 -5.70 5.21 8.54
C LEU A 107 -6.42 4.00 7.95
N CYS A 108 -5.94 3.47 6.83
CA CYS A 108 -6.56 2.34 6.15
C CYS A 108 -5.66 1.74 5.07
N SER A 109 -5.88 0.47 4.74
CA SER A 109 -5.33 -0.15 3.54
C SER A 109 -6.27 0.06 2.36
N ARG A 110 -5.71 0.23 1.15
CA ARG A 110 -6.43 0.11 -0.11
C ARG A 110 -6.07 -1.20 -0.78
N PHE A 111 -7.04 -1.78 -1.48
CA PHE A 111 -6.92 -3.08 -2.14
C PHE A 111 -7.22 -2.91 -3.63
N ASN A 112 -6.58 -3.75 -4.45
CA ASN A 112 -6.89 -3.82 -5.86
C ASN A 112 -8.24 -4.54 -6.01
N GLY A 113 -9.28 -3.80 -6.41
CA GLY A 113 -10.60 -4.34 -6.67
C GLY A 113 -11.50 -3.29 -7.29
N LYS A 114 -12.26 -3.66 -8.32
CA LYS A 114 -13.40 -2.85 -8.74
C LYS A 114 -14.53 -3.04 -7.74
N PRO A 115 -15.43 -2.06 -7.55
CA PRO A 115 -16.57 -2.19 -6.63
C PRO A 115 -17.47 -3.41 -6.91
N ASP A 116 -17.41 -3.99 -8.11
CA ASP A 116 -18.20 -5.14 -8.56
C ASP A 116 -17.45 -6.48 -8.55
N ASP A 117 -16.17 -6.51 -8.14
CA ASP A 117 -15.36 -7.73 -8.20
C ASP A 117 -15.46 -8.53 -6.88
N SER A 118 -16.32 -9.55 -6.87
CA SER A 118 -16.45 -10.50 -5.76
C SER A 118 -15.21 -11.42 -5.72
N GLY A 119 -14.09 -10.89 -5.25
CA GLY A 119 -12.81 -11.59 -5.19
C GLY A 119 -11.63 -10.80 -4.61
N THR A 120 -11.90 -9.63 -4.03
CA THR A 120 -10.83 -8.76 -3.48
C THR A 120 -10.07 -9.49 -2.36
N ASP A 121 -8.75 -9.64 -2.54
CA ASP A 121 -7.87 -10.20 -1.53
C ASP A 121 -7.54 -9.16 -0.45
N TYR A 122 -8.31 -9.18 0.63
CA TYR A 122 -8.10 -8.30 1.78
C TYR A 122 -6.89 -8.64 2.65
N THR A 123 -6.08 -9.63 2.25
CA THR A 123 -4.81 -9.96 2.91
C THR A 123 -3.60 -9.33 2.22
N ASN A 124 -3.76 -8.87 0.98
CA ASN A 124 -2.70 -8.30 0.18
C ASN A 124 -3.05 -6.86 -0.29
N PRO A 125 -2.84 -5.85 0.57
CA PRO A 125 -3.16 -4.48 0.22
C PRO A 125 -2.29 -3.98 -0.94
N ALA A 126 -2.88 -3.14 -1.79
CA ALA A 126 -2.20 -2.45 -2.88
C ALA A 126 -1.41 -1.23 -2.36
N SER A 127 -1.94 -0.56 -1.33
CA SER A 127 -1.29 0.52 -0.60
C SER A 127 -1.84 0.66 0.81
N GLU A 128 -1.10 1.36 1.66
CA GLU A 128 -1.53 1.74 3.00
C GLU A 128 -1.45 3.25 3.19
N HIS A 129 -2.43 3.81 3.89
CA HIS A 129 -2.56 5.24 4.15
C HIS A 129 -2.26 5.53 5.62
N TYR A 130 -1.44 6.55 5.85
CA TYR A 130 -1.03 7.00 7.18
C TYR A 130 -1.18 8.51 7.30
N SER A 131 -1.29 9.02 8.53
CA SER A 131 -1.17 10.44 8.84
C SER A 131 -0.11 10.70 9.90
N ALA A 132 0.65 11.79 9.73
CA ALA A 132 1.62 12.26 10.71
C ALA A 132 1.95 13.74 10.48
N GLY A 133 2.00 14.55 11.54
CA GLY A 133 2.42 15.96 11.45
C GLY A 133 1.58 16.84 10.50
N GLY A 134 0.31 16.49 10.26
CA GLY A 134 -0.56 17.18 9.29
C GLY A 134 -0.38 16.73 7.83
N PHE A 135 0.47 15.74 7.57
CA PHE A 135 0.67 15.13 6.25
C PHE A 135 -0.02 13.77 6.15
N GLY A 136 -0.50 13.44 4.97
CA GLY A 136 -0.94 12.11 4.57
C GLY A 136 0.18 11.40 3.81
N PHE A 137 0.31 10.09 4.02
CA PHE A 137 1.33 9.25 3.38
C PHE A 137 0.68 8.03 2.76
N THR A 138 0.98 7.76 1.49
CA THR A 138 0.72 6.48 0.83
C THR A 138 2.00 5.65 0.88
N VAL A 139 1.91 4.42 1.35
CA VAL A 139 3.02 3.48 1.50
C VAL A 139 2.74 2.21 0.72
N ASP A 140 3.77 1.70 0.03
CA ASP A 140 3.75 0.34 -0.54
C ASP A 140 3.93 -0.71 0.57
N PRO A 141 2.95 -1.58 0.84
CA PRO A 141 3.05 -2.58 1.90
C PRO A 141 4.12 -3.65 1.65
N ASN A 142 4.57 -3.85 0.41
CA ASN A 142 5.58 -4.87 0.09
C ASN A 142 6.99 -4.40 0.45
N THR A 143 7.29 -3.12 0.20
CA THR A 143 8.62 -2.53 0.40
C THR A 143 8.70 -1.62 1.62
N ASN A 144 7.55 -1.16 2.12
CA ASN A 144 7.39 -0.05 3.07
C ASN A 144 7.94 1.29 2.56
N TYR A 145 8.16 1.44 1.25
CA TYR A 145 8.53 2.73 0.68
C TYR A 145 7.34 3.68 0.69
N ILE A 146 7.64 4.94 0.98
CA ILE A 146 6.70 6.04 0.82
C ILE A 146 6.61 6.32 -0.68
N VAL A 147 5.40 6.27 -1.23
CA VAL A 147 5.15 6.50 -2.66
C VAL A 147 4.42 7.82 -2.91
N GLU A 148 3.72 8.35 -1.91
CA GLU A 148 3.04 9.64 -1.99
C GLU A 148 3.06 10.33 -0.63
N VAL A 149 3.22 11.66 -0.63
CA VAL A 149 3.06 12.55 0.52
C VAL A 149 2.29 13.78 0.09
N GLY A 150 1.31 14.19 0.89
CA GLY A 150 0.57 15.43 0.70
C GLY A 150 -0.05 15.94 1.99
N GLU A 151 -0.92 16.94 1.90
CA GLU A 151 -1.73 17.35 3.06
C GLU A 151 -2.64 16.18 3.48
N ALA A 152 -2.70 15.90 4.77
CA ALA A 152 -3.66 14.94 5.29
C ALA A 152 -5.09 15.41 4.97
N GLU A 153 -6.01 14.45 4.77
CA GLU A 153 -7.43 14.77 4.67
C GLU A 153 -7.87 15.54 5.93
N ARG A 154 -8.39 16.75 5.75
CA ARG A 154 -8.74 17.62 6.87
C ARG A 154 -9.96 17.07 7.59
N ARG A 155 -9.77 16.53 8.79
CA ARG A 155 -10.88 16.16 9.65
C ARG A 155 -11.37 17.38 10.40
N TRP A 156 -12.66 17.39 10.66
CA TRP A 156 -13.32 18.34 11.52
C TRP A 156 -14.43 17.62 12.25
N GLY A 157 -14.84 18.19 13.38
CA GLY A 157 -15.96 17.65 14.15
C GLY A 157 -16.54 18.68 15.08
N THR A 158 -17.43 18.22 15.94
CA THR A 158 -18.07 19.02 16.98
C THR A 158 -17.64 18.46 18.33
N ASN A 159 -17.17 19.33 19.22
CA ASN A 159 -16.87 19.01 20.61
C ASN A 159 -18.15 18.86 21.43
N ASP A 160 -18.04 18.34 22.65
CA ASP A 160 -19.18 18.20 23.59
C ASP A 160 -19.85 19.54 23.96
N ASP A 161 -19.17 20.67 23.73
CA ASP A 161 -19.67 22.03 23.97
C ASP A 161 -20.25 22.69 22.71
N ASP A 162 -20.57 21.92 21.67
CA ASP A 162 -21.04 22.35 20.35
C ASP A 162 -20.03 23.20 19.53
N SER A 163 -18.80 23.40 20.02
CA SER A 163 -17.77 24.09 19.24
C SER A 163 -17.19 23.18 18.15
N ARG A 164 -16.78 23.77 17.01
CA ARG A 164 -16.13 23.02 15.94
C ARG A 164 -14.64 22.89 16.22
N TRP A 165 -14.10 21.69 16.03
CA TRP A 165 -12.66 21.46 15.96
C TRP A 165 -12.25 21.11 14.53
N PHE A 166 -11.01 21.41 14.19
CA PHE A 166 -10.37 21.09 12.92
C PHE A 166 -9.01 20.47 13.21
N ASP A 167 -8.58 19.52 12.39
CA ASP A 167 -7.20 19.08 12.42
C ASP A 167 -6.27 20.29 12.20
N PRO A 168 -5.14 20.36 12.93
CA PRO A 168 -4.16 21.41 12.72
C PRO A 168 -3.60 21.32 11.30
N GLN A 169 -3.37 22.48 10.68
CA GLN A 169 -2.65 22.52 9.41
C GLN A 169 -1.18 22.16 9.64
N PRO A 170 -0.53 21.49 8.68
CA PRO A 170 0.91 21.30 8.73
C PRO A 170 1.63 22.65 8.80
N GLU A 171 2.62 22.75 9.68
CA GLU A 171 3.48 23.92 9.75
C GLU A 171 4.53 23.85 8.64
N TYR A 172 4.48 24.82 7.73
CA TYR A 172 5.41 24.92 6.62
C TYR A 172 6.54 25.90 6.90
N ASP A 173 7.76 25.51 6.56
CA ASP A 173 8.90 26.40 6.54
C ASP A 173 8.82 27.33 5.31
N ASN A 174 8.19 28.47 5.51
CA ASN A 174 8.06 29.52 4.51
C ASN A 174 9.17 30.59 4.60
N THR A 175 10.28 30.30 5.28
CA THR A 175 11.43 31.23 5.30
C THR A 175 11.93 31.43 3.87
N PRO A 176 12.04 32.66 3.32
CA PRO A 176 12.43 32.88 1.93
C PRO A 176 13.93 32.66 1.70
N ARG A 177 14.40 31.41 1.81
CA ARG A 177 15.81 31.03 1.62
C ARG A 177 16.14 30.86 0.15
N TYR A 178 15.20 30.31 -0.62
CA TYR A 178 15.36 30.02 -2.04
C TYR A 178 14.39 30.86 -2.86
N THR A 179 14.88 31.47 -3.95
CA THR A 179 14.09 32.35 -4.82
C THR A 179 14.21 32.02 -6.30
N THR A 180 15.04 31.04 -6.70
CA THR A 180 15.25 30.69 -8.11
C THR A 180 15.25 29.18 -8.35
N ALA A 181 15.02 28.78 -9.61
CA ALA A 181 15.03 27.39 -10.04
C ALA A 181 16.40 26.72 -9.85
N GLU A 182 17.49 27.46 -10.07
CA GLU A 182 18.85 26.97 -9.92
C GLU A 182 19.20 26.69 -8.46
N ALA A 183 18.66 27.49 -7.54
CA ALA A 183 18.91 27.34 -6.12
C ALA A 183 18.13 26.16 -5.50
N ILE A 184 16.95 25.83 -6.04
CA ILE A 184 16.11 24.75 -5.50
C ILE A 184 16.54 23.36 -6.00
N ARG A 185 17.09 23.26 -7.21
CA ARG A 185 17.55 21.99 -7.78
C ARG A 185 18.45 21.18 -6.82
N PRO A 186 19.56 21.72 -6.28
CA PRO A 186 20.43 20.94 -5.39
C PRO A 186 19.74 20.56 -4.07
N VAL A 187 18.77 21.33 -3.60
CA VAL A 187 17.96 21.00 -2.41
C VAL A 187 17.08 19.78 -2.71
N ALA A 188 16.45 19.78 -3.87
CA ALA A 188 15.59 18.71 -4.33
C ALA A 188 16.38 17.41 -4.56
N GLU A 189 17.51 17.51 -5.27
CA GLU A 189 18.41 16.37 -5.50
C GLU A 189 18.95 15.81 -4.17
N GLN A 190 19.40 16.68 -3.25
CA GLN A 190 19.88 16.26 -1.94
C GLN A 190 18.78 15.55 -1.13
N PHE A 191 17.54 16.05 -1.19
CA PHE A 191 16.42 15.41 -0.52
C PHE A 191 16.20 14.00 -1.04
N MET A 192 16.12 13.83 -2.36
CA MET A 192 15.91 12.53 -2.99
C MET A 192 17.05 11.56 -2.67
N THR A 193 18.31 11.99 -2.81
CA THR A 193 19.47 11.15 -2.48
C THR A 193 19.51 10.76 -1.01
N LYS A 194 19.21 11.68 -0.09
CA LYS A 194 19.22 11.41 1.36
C LYS A 194 18.14 10.41 1.78
N HIS A 195 17.00 10.39 1.08
CA HIS A 195 15.84 9.57 1.41
C HIS A 195 15.63 8.40 0.44
N GLN A 196 16.62 8.08 -0.41
CA GLN A 196 16.55 6.97 -1.37
C GLN A 196 16.14 5.65 -0.71
N ASP A 197 16.60 5.38 0.52
CA ASP A 197 16.30 4.15 1.27
C ASP A 197 14.86 4.06 1.81
N ILE A 198 14.11 5.18 1.83
CA ILE A 198 12.70 5.20 2.23
C ILE A 198 11.74 5.49 1.08
N LEU A 199 12.25 6.02 -0.04
CA LEU A 199 11.48 6.32 -1.25
C LEU A 199 11.63 5.24 -2.33
N GLY A 200 12.74 4.49 -2.32
CA GLY A 200 13.01 3.45 -3.31
C GLY A 200 13.40 3.95 -4.71
N VAL A 201 13.57 5.26 -4.89
CA VAL A 201 13.83 5.89 -6.20
C VAL A 201 15.27 6.36 -6.31
N ASP A 202 15.95 5.95 -7.38
CA ASP A 202 17.25 6.49 -7.80
C ASP A 202 17.08 7.51 -8.93
N ILE A 203 17.16 8.80 -8.59
CA ILE A 203 17.03 9.89 -9.57
C ILE A 203 18.26 10.09 -10.46
N THR A 204 19.38 9.37 -10.23
CA THR A 204 20.63 9.61 -10.98
C THR A 204 20.56 9.25 -12.46
N GLN A 205 19.64 8.37 -12.84
CA GLN A 205 19.38 7.99 -14.23
C GLN A 205 18.21 8.77 -14.85
N MET A 206 17.50 9.58 -14.06
CA MET A 206 16.32 10.30 -14.51
C MET A 206 16.67 11.72 -14.97
N THR A 207 15.84 12.28 -15.85
CA THR A 207 15.99 13.64 -16.35
C THR A 207 15.28 14.64 -15.46
N TYR A 208 16.01 15.59 -14.86
CA TYR A 208 15.46 16.68 -14.05
C TYR A 208 14.73 17.72 -14.91
N GLU A 209 13.53 18.10 -14.47
CA GLU A 209 12.69 19.14 -15.07
C GLU A 209 12.19 20.12 -14.00
N PHE A 210 12.33 21.41 -14.29
CA PHE A 210 11.71 22.46 -13.48
C PHE A 210 10.31 22.77 -14.02
N GLN A 211 9.27 22.53 -13.21
CA GLN A 211 7.87 22.68 -13.61
C GLN A 211 7.30 24.07 -13.32
N GLY A 212 7.99 24.88 -12.51
CA GLY A 212 7.63 26.29 -12.28
C GLY A 212 7.57 26.67 -10.80
N THR A 213 6.93 27.80 -10.53
CA THR A 213 6.74 28.33 -9.18
C THR A 213 5.32 28.82 -8.95
N LYS A 214 4.88 28.76 -7.69
CA LYS A 214 3.75 29.51 -7.13
C LYS A 214 4.28 30.28 -5.92
N PRO A 215 3.57 31.31 -5.40
CA PRO A 215 4.02 32.04 -4.22
C PRO A 215 4.42 31.08 -3.09
N GLY A 216 5.70 31.12 -2.69
CA GLY A 216 6.26 30.29 -1.64
C GLY A 216 6.65 28.85 -2.01
N ASN A 217 6.38 28.38 -3.24
CA ASN A 217 6.58 26.97 -3.63
C ASN A 217 7.24 26.80 -5.00
N PHE A 218 8.09 25.78 -5.10
CA PHE A 218 8.77 25.32 -6.31
C PHE A 218 8.26 23.93 -6.69
N PHE A 219 8.09 23.69 -7.98
CA PHE A 219 7.65 22.40 -8.53
C PHE A 219 8.77 21.83 -9.39
N VAL A 220 9.20 20.61 -9.06
CA VAL A 220 10.26 19.90 -9.77
C VAL A 220 9.82 18.48 -10.05
N ARG A 221 10.36 17.90 -11.11
CA ARG A 221 10.06 16.53 -11.53
C ARG A 221 11.31 15.87 -12.09
N TRP A 222 11.38 14.55 -11.95
CA TRP A 222 12.29 13.69 -12.69
C TRP A 222 11.49 12.75 -13.56
N VAL A 223 11.95 12.54 -14.80
CA VAL A 223 11.33 11.63 -15.77
C VAL A 223 12.33 10.57 -16.19
N ASP A 224 11.97 9.30 -16.08
CA ASP A 224 12.76 8.20 -16.62
C ASP A 224 12.36 7.94 -18.07
N TYR A 225 13.13 8.49 -19.01
CA TYR A 225 12.89 8.30 -20.44
C TYR A 225 13.40 6.96 -20.98
N GLU A 226 14.17 6.21 -20.19
CA GLU A 226 14.73 4.93 -20.60
C GLU A 226 13.77 3.76 -20.35
N ASP A 227 12.72 3.96 -19.54
CA ASP A 227 11.69 2.95 -19.25
C ASP A 227 10.27 3.38 -19.71
N PRO A 228 10.00 3.44 -21.03
CA PRO A 228 8.68 3.80 -21.54
C PRO A 228 7.65 2.69 -21.34
N HIS A 229 6.54 3.01 -20.69
CA HIS A 229 5.37 2.14 -20.61
C HIS A 229 4.37 2.53 -21.68
N THR A 230 4.13 1.62 -22.63
CA THR A 230 3.24 1.87 -23.76
C THR A 230 2.05 0.94 -23.70
N GLU A 231 0.87 1.53 -23.65
CA GLU A 231 -0.41 0.84 -23.81
C GLU A 231 -1.02 1.18 -25.15
N GLU A 232 -1.57 0.15 -25.80
CA GLU A 232 -2.38 0.31 -27.00
C GLU A 232 -3.81 -0.12 -26.67
N TYR A 233 -4.77 0.78 -26.90
CA TYR A 233 -6.18 0.49 -26.68
C TYR A 233 -7.04 1.05 -27.81
N GLU A 234 -8.17 0.39 -28.05
CA GLU A 234 -9.17 0.84 -29.01
C GLU A 234 -10.09 1.86 -28.31
N GLN A 235 -10.14 3.08 -28.83
CA GLN A 235 -11.15 4.06 -28.44
C GLN A 235 -12.21 4.12 -29.54
N CYS A 236 -13.49 4.09 -29.18
CA CYS A 236 -14.61 4.20 -30.11
C CYS A 236 -15.58 5.31 -29.70
N GLY A 237 -16.25 5.92 -30.67
CA GLY A 237 -17.22 7.00 -30.46
C GLY A 237 -16.62 8.35 -30.86
N ASP A 238 -16.24 9.17 -29.88
CA ASP A 238 -15.65 10.50 -30.11
C ASP A 238 -14.17 10.41 -30.49
N VAL A 239 -13.92 9.85 -31.66
CA VAL A 239 -12.57 9.69 -32.22
C VAL A 239 -12.37 10.70 -33.34
N GLY A 240 -11.21 11.35 -33.39
CA GLY A 240 -10.83 12.18 -34.53
C GLY A 240 -10.74 11.34 -35.80
N HIS A 241 -11.60 11.61 -36.79
CA HIS A 241 -11.61 10.86 -38.06
C HIS A 241 -10.35 11.11 -38.91
N ASP A 242 -9.55 12.11 -38.55
CA ASP A 242 -8.28 12.47 -39.16
C ASP A 242 -7.08 11.70 -38.59
N LEU A 243 -7.28 10.91 -37.53
CA LEU A 243 -6.23 10.03 -37.02
C LEU A 243 -5.90 8.95 -38.05
N GLU A 244 -4.62 8.70 -38.27
CA GLU A 244 -4.15 7.66 -39.20
C GLU A 244 -4.65 6.25 -38.80
N THR A 245 -4.85 6.04 -37.50
CA THR A 245 -5.36 4.78 -36.94
C THR A 245 -6.88 4.70 -36.89
N ALA A 246 -7.61 5.72 -37.37
CA ALA A 246 -9.06 5.73 -37.35
C ALA A 246 -9.66 4.80 -38.44
N TYR A 247 -10.68 4.04 -38.05
CA TYR A 247 -11.49 3.21 -38.94
C TYR A 247 -12.94 3.18 -38.48
N GLN A 248 -13.83 2.91 -39.43
CA GLN A 248 -15.24 2.69 -39.12
C GLN A 248 -15.51 1.18 -39.00
N ARG A 249 -16.08 0.77 -37.86
CA ARG A 249 -16.56 -0.59 -37.65
C ARG A 249 -17.80 -0.90 -38.50
N ALA A 250 -18.14 -2.19 -38.60
CA ALA A 250 -19.29 -2.67 -39.36
C ALA A 250 -20.65 -2.11 -38.89
N ASP A 251 -20.75 -1.68 -37.63
CA ASP A 251 -21.93 -1.03 -37.05
C ASP A 251 -21.95 0.50 -37.25
N GLY A 252 -21.00 1.04 -38.01
CA GLY A 252 -20.91 2.47 -38.32
C GLY A 252 -20.20 3.30 -37.25
N VAL A 253 -19.78 2.70 -36.14
CA VAL A 253 -19.04 3.39 -35.06
C VAL A 253 -17.59 3.63 -35.50
N TRP A 254 -17.12 4.87 -35.35
CA TRP A 254 -15.73 5.22 -35.57
C TRP A 254 -14.88 4.85 -34.37
N CYS A 255 -13.74 4.24 -34.64
CA CYS A 255 -12.76 3.83 -33.65
C CYS A 255 -11.36 4.20 -34.10
N ALA A 256 -10.42 4.31 -33.18
CA ALA A 256 -9.00 4.39 -33.47
C ALA A 256 -8.21 3.54 -32.47
N SER A 257 -7.12 2.95 -32.96
CA SER A 257 -6.09 2.43 -32.08
C SER A 257 -5.27 3.60 -31.54
N ILE A 258 -5.32 3.80 -30.23
CA ILE A 258 -4.59 4.85 -29.53
C ILE A 258 -3.40 4.22 -28.83
N LYS A 259 -2.22 4.75 -29.12
CA LYS A 259 -0.98 4.40 -28.44
C LYS A 259 -0.66 5.47 -27.41
N ASN A 260 -0.67 5.12 -26.13
CA ASN A 260 -0.34 6.00 -25.04
C ASN A 260 0.98 5.54 -24.41
N THR A 261 2.01 6.37 -24.52
CA THR A 261 3.31 6.12 -23.88
C THR A 261 3.46 7.04 -22.68
N ARG A 262 3.64 6.44 -21.50
CA ARG A 262 3.94 7.09 -20.24
C ARG A 262 5.36 6.74 -19.82
N TYR A 263 5.93 7.57 -18.97
CA TYR A 263 7.26 7.39 -18.41
C TYR A 263 7.14 7.46 -16.90
N PRO A 264 7.90 6.66 -16.13
CA PRO A 264 7.96 6.79 -14.68
C PRO A 264 8.38 8.21 -14.30
N THR A 265 7.60 8.83 -13.41
CA THR A 265 7.88 10.18 -12.92
C THR A 265 7.91 10.22 -11.41
N VAL A 266 8.76 11.11 -10.90
CA VAL A 266 8.76 11.48 -9.49
C VAL A 266 8.73 12.99 -9.39
N SER A 267 7.84 13.53 -8.56
CA SER A 267 7.67 14.97 -8.40
C SER A 267 7.79 15.41 -6.95
N LEU A 268 8.24 16.65 -6.77
CA LEU A 268 8.29 17.31 -5.46
C LEU A 268 7.66 18.70 -5.56
N THR A 269 6.89 19.05 -4.52
CA THR A 269 6.63 20.45 -4.18
C THR A 269 7.48 20.84 -2.99
N ILE A 270 8.29 21.88 -3.16
CA ILE A 270 9.26 22.34 -2.17
C ILE A 270 8.95 23.79 -1.79
N THR A 271 8.85 24.08 -0.50
CA THR A 271 8.66 25.44 -0.02
C THR A 271 9.91 26.28 -0.28
N GLN A 272 9.78 27.60 -0.23
CA GLN A 272 10.92 28.53 -0.30
C GLN A 272 11.90 28.41 0.87
N GLY A 273 11.50 27.73 1.96
CA GLY A 273 12.39 27.32 3.05
C GLY A 273 13.21 26.06 2.73
N GLY A 274 12.83 25.30 1.71
CA GLY A 274 13.48 24.04 1.33
C GLY A 274 12.83 22.79 1.93
N GLN A 275 11.63 22.90 2.49
CA GLN A 275 10.87 21.74 2.99
C GLN A 275 10.11 21.09 1.84
N VAL A 276 10.18 19.76 1.71
CA VAL A 276 9.31 19.00 0.82
C VAL A 276 7.94 18.84 1.50
N ILE A 277 6.89 19.28 0.80
CA ILE A 277 5.50 19.25 1.30
C ILE A 277 4.58 18.37 0.44
N VAL A 278 5.01 18.05 -0.79
CA VAL A 278 4.39 17.04 -1.63
C VAL A 278 5.50 16.20 -2.24
N TYR A 279 5.32 14.89 -2.22
CA TYR A 279 6.12 13.91 -2.95
C TYR A 279 5.17 12.97 -3.66
N ASP A 280 5.46 12.65 -4.92
CA ASP A 280 4.65 11.74 -5.71
C ASP A 280 5.55 10.88 -6.59
N ASN A 281 5.32 9.57 -6.56
CA ASN A 281 6.00 8.57 -7.39
C ASN A 281 4.99 7.91 -8.34
N ASP A 282 4.63 8.64 -9.40
CA ASP A 282 3.75 8.12 -10.47
C ASP A 282 4.29 6.83 -11.09
N GLY A 283 5.63 6.65 -11.11
CA GLY A 283 6.25 5.41 -11.59
C GLY A 283 5.73 4.16 -10.87
N TRP A 284 5.48 4.26 -9.57
CA TRP A 284 4.92 3.15 -8.79
C TRP A 284 3.50 2.76 -9.21
N GLU A 285 2.69 3.71 -9.70
CA GLU A 285 1.37 3.39 -10.26
C GLU A 285 1.48 2.78 -11.66
N ILE A 286 2.43 3.25 -12.48
CA ILE A 286 2.64 2.76 -13.84
C ILE A 286 3.07 1.29 -13.85
N GLU A 287 3.92 0.86 -12.90
CA GLU A 287 4.30 -0.55 -12.76
C GLU A 287 3.14 -1.50 -12.42
N LYS A 288 1.99 -0.95 -12.01
CA LYS A 288 0.79 -1.72 -11.63
C LYS A 288 -0.28 -1.78 -12.72
N LEU A 289 -0.08 -1.09 -13.85
CA LEU A 289 -0.95 -1.14 -15.04
C LEU A 289 -0.67 -2.39 -15.88
#